data_AF-A0A0Q9B1E3-F1
#
_entry.id   AF-A0A0Q9B1E3-F1
#
_cell.length_a   1.000
_cell.length_b   1.000
_cell.length_c   1.000
_cell.angle_alpha   90.00
_cell.angle_beta   90.00
_cell.angle_gamma   90.00
#
_symmetry.space_group_name_H-M   'P 1'
#
loop_
_entity.id
_entity.type
_entity.pdbx_description
1 polymer ?
#
loop_
_entity_poly.entity_id
_entity_poly.type
_entity_poly.pdbx_seq_one_letter_code
_entity_poly.pdbx_strand_id
1 'polypeptide(L)'
;MRRGLVHVLAWSLATGAAVTLSWWGVHAVMAGTAYDPPRALPLVADAAVREPKPPAASASGPGPSAGPSAGASRGPGRTTPVAPAPSDTATAGSPSPSGPGASGTTRSSVRSYDTDGGRVVFDLGKTSATLVSATPGAAWSVQVWKTESWIRVEFSSGADRVSVFCTWHDGPPRVEVGTY
;
A
#
# COMPACT_ATOMS: atom_id res chain seq x y z
N MET A 1 17.69 -6.84 54.28
CA MET A 1 17.94 -7.38 52.92
C MET A 1 16.76 -8.17 52.33
N ARG A 2 16.02 -9.00 53.11
CA ARG A 2 14.88 -9.79 52.60
C ARG A 2 13.71 -8.97 52.00
N ARG A 3 13.42 -7.79 52.54
CA ARG A 3 12.29 -6.93 52.09
C ARG A 3 12.47 -6.35 50.68
N GLY A 4 13.70 -6.03 50.27
CA GLY A 4 13.97 -5.56 48.91
C GLY A 4 13.78 -6.66 47.87
N LEU A 5 14.16 -7.89 48.21
CA LEU A 5 14.06 -9.06 47.33
C LEU A 5 12.59 -9.44 47.06
N VAL A 6 11.73 -9.34 48.09
CA VAL A 6 10.28 -9.56 47.95
C VAL A 6 9.64 -8.49 47.07
N HIS A 7 10.04 -7.23 47.20
CA HIS A 7 9.48 -6.14 46.40
C HIS A 7 9.85 -6.26 44.92
N VAL A 8 11.11 -6.58 44.62
CA VAL A 8 11.56 -6.84 43.24
C VAL A 8 10.82 -8.04 42.65
N LEU A 9 10.65 -9.12 43.42
CA LEU A 9 9.96 -10.32 42.95
C LEU A 9 8.47 -10.06 42.69
N ALA A 10 7.80 -9.29 43.56
CA ALA A 10 6.42 -8.86 43.37
C ALA A 10 6.27 -7.94 42.14
N TRP A 11 7.20 -7.01 41.95
CA TRP A 11 7.22 -6.11 40.78
C TRP A 11 7.43 -6.87 39.47
N SER A 12 8.35 -7.84 39.45
CA SER A 12 8.58 -8.70 38.29
C SER A 12 7.36 -9.56 37.95
N LEU A 13 6.68 -10.13 38.96
CA LEU A 13 5.44 -10.89 38.76
C LEU A 13 4.32 -10.03 38.19
N ALA A 14 4.12 -8.83 38.73
CA ALA A 14 3.09 -7.91 38.24
C ALA A 14 3.34 -7.51 36.77
N THR A 15 4.60 -7.23 36.41
CA THR A 15 4.97 -6.88 35.04
C THR A 15 4.82 -8.07 34.09
N GLY A 16 5.21 -9.26 34.52
CA GLY A 16 5.01 -10.49 33.75
C GLY A 16 3.54 -10.74 33.45
N ALA A 17 2.66 -10.58 34.45
CA ALA A 17 1.21 -10.73 34.29
C ALA A 17 0.62 -9.68 33.34
N ALA A 18 1.08 -8.43 33.39
CA ALA A 18 0.61 -7.39 32.48
C ALA A 18 1.00 -7.69 31.03
N VAL A 19 2.23 -8.15 30.78
CA VAL A 19 2.72 -8.50 29.44
C VAL A 19 1.96 -9.71 28.88
N THR A 20 1.72 -10.74 29.69
CA THR A 20 0.97 -11.92 29.22
C THR A 20 -0.48 -11.59 28.89
N LEU A 21 -1.14 -10.74 29.69
CA LEU A 21 -2.50 -10.26 29.40
C LEU A 21 -2.54 -9.39 28.13
N SER A 22 -1.54 -8.51 27.93
CA SER A 22 -1.44 -7.69 26.72
C SER A 22 -1.25 -8.56 25.47
N TRP A 23 -0.40 -9.57 25.54
CA TRP A 23 -0.19 -10.51 24.45
C TRP A 23 -1.47 -11.30 24.14
N TRP A 24 -2.14 -11.85 25.16
CA TRP A 24 -3.38 -12.60 25.00
C TRP A 24 -4.50 -11.75 24.39
N GLY A 25 -4.64 -10.49 24.82
CA GLY A 25 -5.66 -9.58 24.29
C GLY A 25 -5.49 -9.28 22.81
N VAL A 26 -4.26 -8.94 22.39
CA VAL A 26 -3.94 -8.69 20.97
C VAL A 26 -4.13 -9.95 20.14
N HIS A 27 -3.67 -11.11 20.63
CA HIS A 27 -3.76 -12.35 19.88
C HIS A 27 -5.21 -12.86 19.77
N ALA A 28 -6.05 -12.65 20.79
CA ALA A 28 -7.47 -12.98 20.75
C ALA A 28 -8.26 -12.12 19.75
N VAL A 29 -7.93 -10.83 19.62
CA VAL A 29 -8.55 -9.97 18.58
C VAL A 29 -8.17 -10.44 17.18
N MET A 30 -6.89 -10.79 16.96
CA MET A 30 -6.45 -11.31 15.66
C MET A 30 -6.99 -12.72 15.36
N ALA A 31 -7.16 -13.57 16.38
CA ALA A 31 -7.78 -14.89 16.21
C ALA A 31 -9.31 -14.81 16.05
N GLY A 32 -9.95 -13.77 16.58
CA GLY A 32 -11.38 -13.51 16.50
C GLY A 32 -11.84 -13.04 15.11
N THR A 33 -10.93 -12.64 14.22
CA THR A 33 -11.24 -12.42 12.80
C THR A 33 -11.16 -13.73 12.03
N ALA A 34 -11.93 -14.73 12.48
CA ALA A 34 -12.29 -15.84 11.61
C ALA A 34 -12.99 -15.22 10.39
N TYR A 35 -12.17 -15.00 9.37
CA TYR A 35 -12.53 -14.72 7.99
C TYR A 35 -13.73 -15.59 7.65
N ASP A 36 -14.90 -15.01 7.45
CA ASP A 36 -16.02 -15.70 6.81
C ASP A 36 -15.71 -15.69 5.32
N PRO A 37 -15.19 -16.79 4.75
CA PRO A 37 -14.97 -16.85 3.32
C PRO A 37 -16.34 -16.68 2.64
N PRO A 38 -16.45 -15.85 1.59
CA PRO A 38 -17.73 -15.58 0.96
C PRO A 38 -18.39 -16.89 0.53
N ARG A 39 -19.48 -17.25 1.20
CA ARG A 39 -20.36 -18.34 0.78
C ARG A 39 -20.84 -18.03 -0.63
N ALA A 40 -20.47 -18.90 -1.56
CA ALA A 40 -21.04 -18.90 -2.90
C ALA A 40 -22.56 -19.11 -2.78
N LEU A 41 -23.31 -18.06 -3.07
CA LEU A 41 -24.74 -18.17 -3.33
C LEU A 41 -24.88 -18.98 -4.63
N PRO A 42 -25.61 -20.11 -4.65
CA PRO A 42 -25.90 -20.79 -5.89
C PRO A 42 -26.76 -19.86 -6.77
N LEU A 43 -26.23 -19.46 -7.93
CA LEU A 43 -27.05 -18.90 -8.99
C LEU A 43 -28.12 -19.96 -9.32
N VAL A 44 -29.38 -19.59 -9.13
CA VAL A 44 -30.50 -20.31 -9.73
C VAL A 44 -30.32 -20.19 -11.24
N ALA A 45 -29.71 -21.21 -11.84
CA ALA A 45 -29.75 -21.43 -13.27
C ALA A 45 -31.16 -21.90 -13.60
N ASP A 46 -31.92 -21.01 -14.23
CA ASP A 46 -33.20 -21.32 -14.84
C ASP A 46 -32.96 -22.27 -16.03
N ALA A 47 -33.50 -23.50 -15.94
CA ALA A 47 -33.99 -24.28 -17.08
C ALA A 47 -34.52 -25.66 -16.62
N ALA A 48 -35.85 -25.83 -16.62
CA ALA A 48 -36.53 -26.99 -17.22
C ALA A 48 -38.07 -26.95 -17.03
N VAL A 49 -38.74 -26.49 -18.09
CA VAL A 49 -39.93 -27.10 -18.73
C VAL A 49 -41.11 -27.56 -17.82
N ARG A 50 -42.22 -26.82 -17.91
CA ARG A 50 -43.57 -27.37 -18.20
C ARG A 50 -44.52 -26.26 -18.68
N GLU A 51 -44.87 -26.31 -19.96
CA GLU A 51 -46.03 -25.60 -20.56
C GLU A 51 -47.35 -26.24 -20.07
N PRO A 52 -48.51 -25.54 -20.06
CA PRO A 52 -49.28 -25.30 -21.30
C PRO A 52 -49.98 -23.90 -21.44
N LYS A 53 -49.90 -23.30 -22.65
CA LYS A 53 -51.00 -22.75 -23.54
C LYS A 53 -52.04 -21.71 -22.96
N PRO A 54 -52.66 -20.80 -23.78
CA PRO A 54 -52.24 -19.52 -24.42
C PRO A 54 -53.42 -18.45 -24.38
N PRO A 55 -53.71 -17.56 -25.37
CA PRO A 55 -52.94 -16.58 -26.16
C PRO A 55 -53.49 -15.12 -26.06
N ALA A 56 -52.73 -14.11 -26.53
CA ALA A 56 -53.24 -12.96 -27.32
C ALA A 56 -52.07 -12.11 -27.87
N ALA A 57 -51.86 -12.16 -29.18
CA ALA A 57 -52.02 -11.04 -30.14
C ALA A 57 -50.75 -10.15 -30.26
N SER A 58 -49.94 -10.33 -31.31
CA SER A 58 -50.00 -9.64 -32.63
C SER A 58 -48.80 -8.69 -32.73
N ALA A 59 -47.75 -9.07 -33.45
CA ALA A 59 -47.50 -8.73 -34.85
C ALA A 59 -47.09 -7.26 -35.07
N SER A 60 -45.80 -7.05 -35.41
CA SER A 60 -45.32 -6.23 -36.54
C SER A 60 -43.78 -6.22 -36.55
N GLY A 61 -43.17 -6.78 -37.60
CA GLY A 61 -41.79 -6.44 -38.01
C GLY A 61 -41.79 -5.11 -38.79
N PRO A 62 -40.79 -4.79 -39.63
CA PRO A 62 -39.51 -5.46 -39.88
C PRO A 62 -38.27 -4.51 -39.89
N GLY A 63 -37.07 -5.10 -39.94
CA GLY A 63 -36.02 -4.66 -40.87
C GLY A 63 -35.04 -3.55 -40.48
N PRO A 64 -33.92 -3.39 -41.21
CA PRO A 64 -32.58 -3.52 -40.61
C PRO A 64 -31.58 -2.37 -40.93
N SER A 65 -30.35 -2.55 -40.40
CA SER A 65 -29.05 -2.14 -40.96
C SER A 65 -28.39 -0.80 -40.63
N ALA A 66 -27.05 -0.94 -40.47
CA ALA A 66 -25.96 0.04 -40.57
C ALA A 66 -25.90 1.09 -39.46
N GLY A 67 -24.77 1.46 -38.87
CA GLY A 67 -23.35 1.39 -39.22
C GLY A 67 -22.65 2.54 -38.45
N PRO A 68 -21.32 2.54 -38.30
CA PRO A 68 -20.62 3.26 -37.22
C PRO A 68 -20.12 4.66 -37.63
N SER A 69 -19.95 5.58 -36.65
CA SER A 69 -19.00 6.73 -36.65
C SER A 69 -19.27 7.59 -35.39
N ALA A 70 -18.30 7.77 -34.49
CA ALA A 70 -17.26 8.81 -34.48
C ALA A 70 -17.76 10.20 -34.04
N GLY A 71 -17.05 10.80 -33.07
CA GLY A 71 -16.86 12.25 -33.03
C GLY A 71 -17.50 13.05 -31.88
N ALA A 72 -16.65 13.36 -30.89
CA ALA A 72 -16.31 14.71 -30.45
C ALA A 72 -17.32 15.59 -29.63
N SER A 73 -16.81 16.00 -28.46
CA SER A 73 -16.80 17.37 -27.91
C SER A 73 -18.06 17.97 -27.29
N ARG A 74 -17.98 18.34 -26.00
CA ARG A 74 -17.88 19.74 -25.49
C ARG A 74 -18.15 19.82 -23.98
N GLY A 75 -17.23 20.42 -23.22
CA GLY A 75 -17.54 21.12 -21.96
C GLY A 75 -18.26 22.46 -22.24
N PRO A 76 -18.38 23.45 -21.32
CA PRO A 76 -17.58 23.67 -20.10
C PRO A 76 -18.39 24.15 -18.87
N GLY A 77 -17.73 24.36 -17.73
CA GLY A 77 -18.32 25.04 -16.56
C GLY A 77 -17.26 25.48 -15.55
N ARG A 78 -16.81 26.73 -15.69
CA ARG A 78 -15.78 27.42 -14.89
C ARG A 78 -16.41 28.08 -13.66
N THR A 79 -15.86 27.83 -12.46
CA THR A 79 -15.90 28.79 -11.33
C THR A 79 -14.67 28.64 -10.43
N THR A 80 -13.72 29.57 -10.57
CA THR A 80 -12.86 30.13 -9.51
C THR A 80 -13.73 31.02 -8.59
N PRO A 81 -13.38 31.35 -7.30
CA PRO A 81 -12.06 31.90 -6.94
C PRO A 81 -11.55 31.74 -5.48
N VAL A 82 -10.35 32.31 -5.26
CA VAL A 82 -9.72 32.81 -4.02
C VAL A 82 -8.71 31.89 -3.32
N ALA A 83 -7.46 32.30 -3.49
CA ALA A 83 -6.25 31.91 -2.76
C ALA A 83 -6.26 32.40 -1.30
N PRO A 84 -5.38 31.82 -0.48
CA PRO A 84 -4.39 32.66 0.20
C PRO A 84 -2.96 32.22 -0.16
N ALA A 85 -2.10 33.22 -0.31
CA ALA A 85 -0.65 33.11 -0.46
C ALA A 85 0.04 33.22 0.94
N PRO A 86 1.38 33.22 1.02
CA PRO A 86 2.18 32.28 1.79
C PRO A 86 2.59 32.84 3.17
N SER A 87 3.12 31.97 4.03
CA SER A 87 3.92 32.41 5.18
C SER A 87 5.14 31.51 5.29
N ASP A 88 6.26 32.05 4.82
CA ASP A 88 7.61 31.57 5.09
C ASP A 88 7.92 31.68 6.58
N THR A 89 8.50 30.63 7.17
CA THR A 89 9.68 30.79 8.05
C THR A 89 10.44 29.49 8.29
N ALA A 90 11.70 29.51 7.83
CA ALA A 90 12.90 28.94 8.46
C ALA A 90 13.21 27.43 8.34
N THR A 91 14.02 27.13 7.33
CA THR A 91 15.38 26.55 7.46
C THR A 91 15.56 25.23 8.23
N ALA A 92 15.65 24.13 7.47
CA ALA A 92 16.73 23.15 7.59
C ALA A 92 16.91 22.46 6.23
N GLY A 93 18.14 22.44 5.72
CA GLY A 93 18.47 22.30 4.30
C GLY A 93 17.96 21.05 3.60
N SER A 94 17.42 21.25 2.40
CA SER A 94 17.39 20.23 1.35
C SER A 94 18.82 19.92 0.90
N PRO A 95 19.29 18.67 0.93
CA PRO A 95 20.28 18.24 -0.01
C PRO A 95 19.60 17.99 -1.36
N SER A 96 20.06 18.74 -2.35
CA SER A 96 19.85 18.51 -3.78
C SER A 96 20.03 17.03 -4.15
N PRO A 97 19.30 16.47 -5.15
CA PRO A 97 19.48 15.09 -5.58
C PRO A 97 20.85 14.96 -6.25
N SER A 98 21.87 14.65 -5.46
CA SER A 98 23.17 14.25 -5.97
C SER A 98 23.01 12.85 -6.55
N GLY A 99 23.23 12.73 -7.86
CA GLY A 99 23.35 11.46 -8.57
C GLY A 99 24.34 10.49 -7.87
N PRO A 100 24.35 9.21 -8.28
CA PRO A 100 24.77 8.10 -7.45
C PRO A 100 26.24 8.21 -7.03
N GLY A 101 26.44 8.68 -5.79
CA GLY A 101 27.70 8.57 -5.07
C GLY A 101 27.99 7.11 -4.75
N ALA A 102 28.72 6.47 -5.65
CA ALA A 102 29.40 5.20 -5.44
C ALA A 102 30.53 5.39 -4.41
N SER A 103 30.19 5.35 -3.12
CA SER A 103 31.17 5.04 -2.07
C SER A 103 31.15 3.53 -1.85
N GLY A 104 32.12 2.85 -2.45
CA GLY A 104 32.36 1.43 -2.26
C GLY A 104 33.04 1.08 -0.94
N THR A 105 33.08 -0.23 -0.69
CA THR A 105 33.99 -0.97 0.23
C THR A 105 33.34 -1.55 1.49
N THR A 106 32.90 -2.81 1.33
CA THR A 106 32.88 -3.91 2.33
C THR A 106 32.22 -3.71 3.69
N ARG A 107 31.32 -2.74 3.85
CA ARG A 107 30.49 -2.60 5.06
C ARG A 107 29.04 -2.37 4.63
N SER A 108 28.09 -3.00 5.33
CA SER A 108 26.68 -2.70 5.10
C SER A 108 26.46 -1.20 5.30
N SER A 109 25.75 -0.57 4.37
CA SER A 109 25.54 0.88 4.36
C SER A 109 24.05 1.16 4.40
N VAL A 110 23.60 1.87 5.43
CA VAL A 110 22.24 2.37 5.53
C VAL A 110 22.09 3.59 4.63
N ARG A 111 21.15 3.54 3.69
CA ARG A 111 20.84 4.62 2.74
C ARG A 111 19.38 5.00 2.83
N SER A 112 19.12 6.30 2.93
CA SER A 112 17.79 6.89 2.85
C SER A 112 17.51 7.44 1.46
N TYR A 113 16.29 7.24 0.98
CA TYR A 113 15.75 7.71 -0.29
C TYR A 113 14.52 8.55 0.03
N ASP A 114 14.65 9.85 -0.23
CA ASP A 114 13.54 10.80 -0.15
C ASP A 114 12.84 10.88 -1.50
N THR A 115 11.52 10.82 -1.47
CA THR A 115 10.65 10.88 -2.64
C THR A 115 9.43 11.74 -2.34
N ASP A 116 8.69 12.15 -3.38
CA ASP A 116 7.44 12.89 -3.19
C ASP A 116 6.41 12.10 -2.36
N GLY A 117 6.47 10.77 -2.44
CA GLY A 117 5.59 9.88 -1.71
C GLY A 117 5.97 9.61 -0.26
N GLY A 118 7.18 9.99 0.16
CA GLY A 118 7.71 9.72 1.50
C GLY A 118 9.18 9.32 1.50
N ARG A 119 9.62 8.76 2.63
CA ARG A 119 11.01 8.37 2.87
C ARG A 119 11.13 6.85 2.97
N VAL A 120 12.11 6.28 2.28
CA VAL A 120 12.48 4.86 2.38
C VAL A 120 13.91 4.74 2.87
N VAL A 121 14.18 3.82 3.79
CA VAL A 121 15.54 3.55 4.27
C VAL A 121 15.85 2.07 4.06
N PHE A 122 16.94 1.80 3.36
CA PHE A 122 17.47 0.45 3.17
C PHE A 122 18.82 0.31 3.85
N ASP A 123 19.06 -0.85 4.46
CA ASP A 123 20.40 -1.32 4.79
C ASP A 123 20.91 -2.16 3.62
N LEU A 124 21.91 -1.65 2.90
CA LEU A 124 22.49 -2.29 1.73
C LEU A 124 23.74 -3.07 2.15
N GLY A 125 23.63 -4.39 2.18
CA GLY A 125 24.74 -5.31 2.35
C GLY A 125 25.54 -5.52 1.07
N LYS A 126 26.49 -6.46 1.11
CA LYS A 126 27.33 -6.80 -0.06
C LYS A 126 26.53 -7.55 -1.15
N THR A 127 25.61 -8.40 -0.74
CA THR A 127 24.88 -9.35 -1.61
C THR A 127 23.37 -9.35 -1.37
N SER A 128 22.88 -8.57 -0.41
CA SER A 128 21.46 -8.49 -0.06
C SER A 128 21.15 -7.14 0.56
N ALA A 129 19.86 -6.77 0.60
CA ALA A 129 19.40 -5.55 1.24
C ALA A 129 18.21 -5.82 2.16
N THR A 130 18.11 -5.03 3.22
CA THR A 130 16.98 -5.07 4.15
C THR A 130 16.28 -3.72 4.15
N LEU A 131 14.94 -3.73 4.11
CA LEU A 131 14.16 -2.52 4.34
C LEU A 131 14.14 -2.20 5.84
N VAL A 132 14.71 -1.05 6.21
CA VAL A 132 14.76 -0.55 7.60
C VAL A 132 13.48 0.20 7.93
N SER A 133 13.07 1.14 7.06
CA SER A 133 11.82 1.89 7.23
C SER A 133 11.24 2.35 5.90
N ALA A 134 9.92 2.51 5.88
CA ALA A 134 9.20 3.17 4.80
C ALA A 134 8.11 4.04 5.44
N THR A 135 8.31 5.35 5.41
CA THR A 135 7.42 6.33 6.03
C THR A 135 6.75 7.13 4.92
N PRO A 136 5.44 6.97 4.69
CA PRO A 136 4.73 7.75 3.69
C PRO A 136 4.67 9.23 4.07
N GLY A 137 4.63 10.09 3.06
CA GLY A 137 4.30 11.50 3.20
C GLY A 137 2.82 11.71 3.55
N ALA A 138 2.46 12.93 3.92
CA ALA A 138 1.07 13.29 4.20
C ALA A 138 0.19 13.04 2.96
N ALA A 139 -0.98 12.43 3.15
CA ALA A 139 -1.90 12.02 2.08
C ALA A 139 -1.35 10.97 1.09
N TRP A 140 -0.23 10.31 1.40
CA TRP A 140 0.28 9.15 0.67
C TRP A 140 0.04 7.86 1.46
N SER A 141 -0.22 6.77 0.73
CA SER A 141 -0.29 5.42 1.27
C SER A 141 0.94 4.64 0.83
N VAL A 142 1.46 3.77 1.69
CA VAL A 142 2.64 2.94 1.40
C VAL A 142 2.25 1.47 1.27
N GLN A 143 2.82 0.79 0.28
CA GLN A 143 2.77 -0.66 0.12
C GLN A 143 4.18 -1.21 -0.04
N VAL A 144 4.44 -2.36 0.55
CA VAL A 144 5.77 -2.99 0.55
C VAL A 144 5.65 -4.44 0.12
N TRP A 145 6.44 -4.82 -0.89
CA TRP A 145 6.61 -6.20 -1.33
C TRP A 145 8.05 -6.62 -1.13
N LYS A 146 8.26 -7.80 -0.55
CA LYS A 146 9.59 -8.34 -0.25
C LYS A 146 9.70 -9.76 -0.79
N THR A 147 10.86 -10.10 -1.30
CA THR A 147 11.23 -11.43 -1.76
C THR A 147 12.71 -11.66 -1.43
N GLU A 148 13.24 -12.85 -1.75
CA GLU A 148 14.63 -13.23 -1.46
C GLU A 148 15.68 -12.37 -2.19
N SER A 149 15.32 -11.78 -3.33
CA SER A 149 16.26 -11.07 -4.21
C SER A 149 15.87 -9.63 -4.58
N TRP A 150 14.77 -9.13 -3.99
CA TRP A 150 14.29 -7.79 -4.22
C TRP A 150 13.29 -7.31 -3.16
N ILE A 151 13.17 -5.98 -3.04
CA ILE A 151 12.18 -5.28 -2.23
C ILE A 151 11.62 -4.11 -3.03
N ARG A 152 10.30 -4.02 -3.18
CA ARG A 152 9.62 -2.86 -3.77
C ARG A 152 8.83 -2.13 -2.69
N VAL A 153 8.98 -0.82 -2.63
CA VAL A 153 8.14 0.08 -1.83
C VAL A 153 7.41 0.98 -2.81
N GLU A 154 6.10 1.04 -2.72
CA GLU A 154 5.29 1.94 -3.53
C GLU A 154 4.52 2.90 -2.65
N PHE A 155 4.58 4.16 -3.00
CA PHE A 155 3.76 5.21 -2.44
C PHE A 155 2.68 5.60 -3.46
N SER A 156 1.47 5.81 -2.96
CA SER A 156 0.32 6.21 -3.77
C SER A 156 -0.45 7.36 -3.14
N SER A 157 -0.79 8.38 -3.93
CA SER A 157 -1.73 9.45 -3.54
C SER A 157 -2.61 9.79 -4.74
N GLY A 158 -3.92 9.53 -4.65
CA GLY A 158 -4.84 9.79 -5.77
C GLY A 158 -4.39 9.07 -7.06
N ALA A 159 -4.01 9.84 -8.07
CA ALA A 159 -3.47 9.34 -9.34
C ALA A 159 -1.94 9.18 -9.34
N ASP A 160 -1.22 9.82 -8.43
CA ASP A 160 0.24 9.85 -8.41
C ASP A 160 0.83 8.60 -7.77
N ARG A 161 1.86 8.02 -8.38
CA ARG A 161 2.58 6.86 -7.85
C ARG A 161 4.07 7.08 -7.83
N VAL A 162 4.72 6.58 -6.78
CA VAL A 162 6.18 6.52 -6.65
C VAL A 162 6.57 5.10 -6.27
N SER A 163 7.48 4.49 -7.02
CA SER A 163 8.05 3.17 -6.73
C SER A 163 9.54 3.30 -6.42
N VAL A 164 9.96 2.81 -5.26
CA VAL A 164 11.34 2.61 -4.88
C VAL A 164 11.61 1.10 -4.89
N PHE A 165 12.42 0.64 -5.84
CA PHE A 165 12.69 -0.78 -6.06
C PHE A 165 14.16 -1.10 -5.81
N CYS A 166 14.43 -1.90 -4.78
CA CYS A 166 15.75 -2.42 -4.44
C CYS A 166 15.88 -3.85 -4.96
N THR A 167 16.91 -4.15 -5.77
CA THR A 167 17.12 -5.47 -6.38
C THR A 167 18.57 -5.93 -6.25
N TRP A 168 18.80 -7.24 -6.07
CA TRP A 168 20.15 -7.82 -5.95
C TRP A 168 20.27 -9.23 -6.56
N HIS A 169 19.35 -9.61 -7.47
CA HIS A 169 19.42 -10.91 -8.13
C HIS A 169 20.63 -11.04 -9.09
N ASP A 170 21.07 -9.94 -9.71
CA ASP A 170 22.18 -9.94 -10.68
C ASP A 170 23.51 -9.40 -10.11
N GLY A 171 23.59 -9.16 -8.80
CA GLY A 171 24.77 -8.55 -8.21
C GLY A 171 24.49 -7.76 -6.92
N PRO A 172 25.36 -6.79 -6.58
CA PRO A 172 25.16 -5.97 -5.39
C PRO A 172 23.80 -5.25 -5.43
N PRO A 173 23.21 -4.97 -4.25
CA PRO A 173 21.94 -4.24 -4.18
C PRO A 173 21.96 -2.91 -4.92
N ARG A 174 21.07 -2.76 -5.90
CA ARG A 174 20.78 -1.52 -6.62
C ARG A 174 19.41 -1.00 -6.24
N VAL A 175 19.25 0.31 -6.14
CA VAL A 175 17.95 0.95 -5.86
C VAL A 175 17.58 1.83 -7.05
N GLU A 176 16.37 1.64 -7.54
CA GLU A 176 15.76 2.38 -8.64
C GLU A 176 14.53 3.11 -8.12
N VAL A 177 14.40 4.40 -8.43
CA VAL A 177 13.25 5.22 -8.05
C VAL A 177 12.54 5.65 -9.33
N GLY A 178 11.24 5.39 -9.43
CA GLY A 178 10.41 5.77 -10.56
C GLY A 178 9.08 6.37 -10.11
N THR A 179 8.55 7.28 -10.91
CA THR A 179 7.25 7.93 -10.70
C THR A 179 6.37 7.70 -11.92
N TYR A 180 5.07 7.46 -11.72
CA TYR A 180 4.13 7.21 -12.82
C TYR A 180 2.68 7.55 -12.45
#